data_AF-A0A353PW96-F1
#
_entry.id   AF-A0A353PW96-F1
#
_cell.length_a   1.000
_cell.length_b   1.000
_cell.length_c   1.000
_cell.angle_alpha   90.00
_cell.angle_beta   90.00
_cell.angle_gamma   90.00
#
_symmetry.space_group_name_H-M   'P 1'
#
loop_
_entity.id
_entity.type
_entity.pdbx_description
1 polymer ?
#
loop_
_entity_poly.entity_id
_entity_poly.type
_entity_poly.pdbx_seq_one_letter_code
_entity_poly.pdbx_strand_id
1 'polypeptide(L)'
;MKTVAQFKTLNHIINFFKGITVYALVGESGTGKSFRAKLLAQKFGLEAIIDDGLLIMDDKILAGHSAKREKTFLAAVRVALFDDKDHRDAIAKQLQKLKISKILILGTSDKMVNKIATRLQLPLPTKIIRIEDIATQDEIEYAIRSRRVEGKHVIPVPAIEVRRNYPQIFYNAVKVLFKRKKTPIISGNNTKVYEKSVVRPEFSKKGRIEISEAALSQMVMHCVHEFDEEVRLKKMSIKTDERGYRLIITLDLPFGSQLTGKIHSMQKYIIDNIEQYTGILIEEVSIIIDKIRRTKKS
;
A
#
# COMPACT_ATOMS: atom_id res chain seq x y z
N MET A 1 9.69 -15.24 -31.10
CA MET A 1 10.89 -14.41 -30.78
C MET A 1 10.66 -13.33 -29.71
N LYS A 2 9.44 -12.85 -29.43
CA LYS A 2 9.19 -11.82 -28.38
C LYS A 2 9.33 -12.33 -26.93
N THR A 3 9.01 -13.60 -26.67
CA THR A 3 8.96 -14.20 -25.32
C THR A 3 10.33 -14.41 -24.69
N VAL A 4 11.34 -14.79 -25.49
CA VAL A 4 12.71 -15.06 -25.02
C VAL A 4 13.47 -13.77 -24.70
N ALA A 5 13.17 -12.69 -25.43
CA ALA A 5 13.75 -11.37 -25.17
C ALA A 5 13.25 -10.79 -23.83
N GLN A 6 11.95 -10.86 -23.55
CA GLN A 6 11.35 -10.42 -22.28
C GLN A 6 11.92 -11.15 -21.06
N PHE A 7 12.11 -12.47 -21.16
CA PHE A 7 12.69 -13.28 -20.08
C PHE A 7 14.15 -12.89 -19.77
N LYS A 8 14.95 -12.58 -20.80
CA LYS A 8 16.34 -12.11 -20.60
C LYS A 8 16.39 -10.73 -19.92
N THR A 9 15.52 -9.80 -20.29
CA THR A 9 15.48 -8.46 -19.66
C THR A 9 15.03 -8.53 -18.21
N LEU A 10 14.02 -9.35 -17.90
CA LEU A 10 13.51 -9.52 -16.54
C LEU A 10 14.56 -10.13 -15.59
N ASN A 11 15.28 -11.17 -16.05
CA ASN A 11 16.38 -11.76 -15.29
C ASN A 11 17.54 -10.79 -15.07
N HIS A 12 17.82 -9.91 -16.04
CA HIS A 12 18.87 -8.90 -15.90
C HIS A 12 18.52 -7.82 -14.87
N ILE A 13 17.24 -7.43 -14.80
CA ILE A 13 16.74 -6.47 -13.81
C ILE A 13 16.70 -7.09 -12.41
N ILE A 14 16.20 -8.33 -12.27
CA ILE A 14 16.20 -9.07 -11.01
C ILE A 14 17.64 -9.27 -10.49
N ASN A 15 18.59 -9.60 -11.37
CA ASN A 15 20.00 -9.72 -10.99
C ASN A 15 20.65 -8.37 -10.64
N PHE A 16 20.23 -7.25 -11.24
CA PHE A 16 20.71 -5.91 -10.87
C PHE A 16 20.29 -5.54 -9.45
N PHE A 17 19.06 -5.91 -9.05
CA PHE A 17 18.54 -5.61 -7.73
C PHE A 17 18.96 -6.61 -6.64
N LYS A 18 19.75 -7.65 -6.95
CA LYS A 18 20.30 -8.59 -5.95
C LYS A 18 21.19 -7.94 -4.89
N GLY A 19 21.65 -6.70 -5.10
CA GLY A 19 22.40 -5.92 -4.11
C GLY A 19 21.55 -5.03 -3.19
N ILE A 20 20.25 -4.87 -3.48
CA ILE A 20 19.38 -3.99 -2.68
C ILE A 20 18.80 -4.76 -1.50
N THR A 21 18.92 -4.21 -0.30
CA THR A 21 18.21 -4.70 0.89
C THR A 21 16.97 -3.86 1.14
N VAL A 22 15.81 -4.51 1.22
CA VAL A 22 14.52 -3.86 1.40
C VAL A 22 14.05 -3.98 2.84
N TYR A 23 13.71 -2.85 3.46
CA TYR A 23 13.08 -2.77 4.77
C TYR A 23 11.64 -2.32 4.58
N ALA A 24 10.75 -2.74 5.47
CA ALA A 24 9.37 -2.27 5.50
C ALA A 24 9.00 -1.70 6.87
N LEU A 25 8.21 -0.62 6.87
CA LEU A 25 7.49 -0.14 8.06
C LEU A 25 5.99 -0.30 7.80
N VAL A 26 5.38 -1.18 8.57
CA VAL A 26 3.98 -1.60 8.41
C VAL A 26 3.18 -1.21 9.64
N GLY A 27 1.93 -0.83 9.43
CA GLY A 27 0.99 -0.45 10.48
C GLY A 27 -0.25 0.15 9.87
N GLU A 28 -1.35 0.23 10.62
CA GLU A 28 -2.59 0.79 10.09
C GLU A 28 -2.40 2.21 9.55
N SER A 29 -3.27 2.64 8.67
CA SER A 29 -3.19 4.01 8.18
C SER A 29 -3.56 5.00 9.30
N GLY A 30 -2.92 6.17 9.28
CA GLY A 30 -3.00 7.14 10.37
C GLY A 30 -2.16 6.85 11.62
N THR A 31 -1.49 5.70 11.74
CA THR A 31 -0.63 5.36 12.89
C THR A 31 0.71 6.14 12.98
N GLY A 32 0.96 7.06 12.04
CA GLY A 32 2.19 7.87 12.04
C GLY A 32 3.41 7.22 11.37
N LYS A 33 3.22 6.27 10.44
CA LYS A 33 4.32 5.68 9.65
C LYS A 33 5.17 6.71 8.90
N SER A 34 4.54 7.54 8.06
CA SER A 34 5.23 8.61 7.33
C SER A 34 5.88 9.61 8.28
N PHE A 35 5.32 9.80 9.48
CA PHE A 35 5.97 10.59 10.52
C PHE A 35 7.26 9.92 11.00
N ARG A 36 7.30 8.61 11.27
CA ARG A 36 8.50 7.94 11.79
C ARG A 36 9.52 7.53 10.71
N ALA A 37 9.15 7.55 9.43
CA ALA A 37 9.95 7.05 8.31
C ALA A 37 11.39 7.58 8.27
N LYS A 38 11.61 8.91 8.33
CA LYS A 38 12.97 9.49 8.31
C LYS A 38 13.85 9.05 9.49
N LEU A 39 13.26 8.92 10.67
CA LEU A 39 13.99 8.50 11.86
C LEU A 39 14.42 7.03 11.75
N LEU A 40 13.53 6.21 11.19
CA LEU A 40 13.80 4.81 10.91
C LEU A 40 14.88 4.66 9.84
N ALA A 41 14.79 5.46 8.77
CA ALA A 41 15.78 5.51 7.71
C ALA A 41 17.16 5.85 8.27
N GLN A 42 17.27 6.87 9.12
CA GLN A 42 18.54 7.19 9.78
C GLN A 42 19.03 6.04 10.68
N LYS A 43 18.15 5.43 11.49
CA LYS A 43 18.50 4.37 12.44
C LYS A 43 19.09 3.14 11.75
N PHE A 44 18.59 2.80 10.56
CA PHE A 44 19.01 1.61 9.81
C PHE A 44 19.91 1.92 8.61
N GLY A 45 20.26 3.19 8.38
CA GLY A 45 21.06 3.63 7.23
C GLY A 45 20.36 3.36 5.90
N LEU A 46 19.04 3.62 5.83
CA LEU A 46 18.24 3.48 4.62
C LEU A 46 18.35 4.78 3.82
N GLU A 47 18.74 4.67 2.55
CA GLU A 47 19.05 5.81 1.69
C GLU A 47 17.78 6.40 1.09
N ALA A 48 16.83 5.54 0.73
CA ALA A 48 15.60 5.94 0.07
C ALA A 48 14.34 5.44 0.78
N ILE A 49 13.23 6.14 0.57
CA ILE A 49 11.90 5.83 1.11
C ILE A 49 10.90 5.77 -0.05
N ILE A 50 10.12 4.70 -0.10
CA ILE A 50 8.92 4.54 -0.92
C ILE A 50 7.70 4.79 -0.02
N ASP A 51 6.92 5.83 -0.32
CA ASP A 51 5.69 6.17 0.42
C ASP A 51 4.64 6.77 -0.51
N ASP A 52 3.42 6.22 -0.49
CA ASP A 52 2.23 6.77 -1.17
C ASP A 52 2.49 7.25 -2.61
N GLY A 53 3.17 6.43 -3.43
CA GLY A 53 3.46 6.72 -4.84
C GLY A 53 4.74 7.51 -5.10
N LEU A 54 5.51 7.84 -4.07
CA LEU A 54 6.74 8.63 -4.17
C LEU A 54 8.00 7.81 -3.93
N LEU A 55 9.08 8.15 -4.65
CA LEU A 55 10.45 7.82 -4.28
C LEU A 55 11.12 9.06 -3.67
N ILE A 56 11.54 8.94 -2.42
CA ILE A 56 12.11 10.04 -1.62
C ILE A 56 13.53 9.67 -1.20
N MET A 57 14.46 10.61 -1.35
CA MET A 57 15.86 10.48 -0.93
C MET A 57 16.41 11.88 -0.63
N ASP A 58 17.24 12.01 0.39
CA ASP A 58 17.84 13.28 0.82
C ASP A 58 16.84 14.44 0.90
N ASP A 59 15.71 14.17 1.54
CA ASP A 59 14.62 15.12 1.76
C ASP A 59 13.93 15.66 0.50
N LYS A 60 14.20 15.06 -0.66
CA LYS A 60 13.62 15.44 -1.95
C LYS A 60 12.74 14.34 -2.53
N ILE A 61 11.73 14.74 -3.31
CA ILE A 61 10.96 13.81 -4.12
C ILE A 61 11.73 13.60 -5.42
N LEU A 62 12.29 12.41 -5.61
CA LEU A 62 13.11 12.11 -6.79
C LEU A 62 12.30 11.63 -7.98
N ALA A 63 11.18 10.94 -7.73
CA ALA A 63 10.29 10.47 -8.76
C ALA A 63 8.90 10.16 -8.18
N GLY A 64 7.93 10.05 -9.08
CA GLY A 64 6.54 9.70 -8.77
C GLY A 64 5.66 10.90 -8.45
N HIS A 65 4.40 10.61 -8.19
CA HIS A 65 3.43 11.58 -7.71
C HIS A 65 2.70 11.02 -6.50
N SER A 66 2.30 11.90 -5.58
CA SER A 66 1.71 11.45 -4.33
C SER A 66 0.27 11.00 -4.52
N ALA A 67 -0.08 9.83 -3.98
CA ALA A 67 -1.46 9.38 -3.86
C ALA A 67 -2.37 10.40 -3.14
N LYS A 68 -1.79 11.24 -2.27
CA LYS A 68 -2.50 12.30 -1.53
C LYS A 68 -3.00 13.44 -2.44
N ARG A 69 -2.52 13.54 -3.68
CA ARG A 69 -3.01 14.49 -4.70
C ARG A 69 -4.26 13.98 -5.42
N GLU A 70 -4.51 12.67 -5.40
CA GLU A 70 -5.59 12.08 -6.19
C GLU A 70 -6.96 12.54 -5.72
N LYS A 71 -7.87 12.72 -6.69
CA LYS A 71 -9.25 13.19 -6.43
C LYS A 71 -10.15 12.10 -5.89
N THR A 72 -9.85 10.84 -6.22
CA THR A 72 -10.66 9.67 -5.86
C THR A 72 -9.83 8.74 -4.99
N PHE A 73 -10.50 8.02 -4.08
CA PHE A 73 -9.82 7.06 -3.22
C PHE A 73 -9.21 5.92 -4.05
N LEU A 74 -9.95 5.46 -5.07
CA LEU A 74 -9.46 4.42 -5.98
C LEU A 74 -8.16 4.84 -6.68
N ALA A 75 -8.11 6.06 -7.23
CA ALA A 75 -6.90 6.55 -7.87
C ALA A 75 -5.75 6.64 -6.86
N ALA A 76 -6.02 7.10 -5.63
CA ALA A 76 -5.00 7.14 -4.57
C ALA A 76 -4.43 5.75 -4.26
N VAL A 77 -5.28 4.73 -4.15
CA VAL A 77 -4.84 3.34 -3.91
C VAL A 77 -3.98 2.83 -5.06
N ARG A 78 -4.41 3.04 -6.31
CA ARG A 78 -3.65 2.61 -7.51
C ARG A 78 -2.27 3.26 -7.57
N VAL A 79 -2.19 4.55 -7.25
CA VAL A 79 -0.93 5.31 -7.19
C VAL A 79 -0.03 4.79 -6.06
N ALA A 80 -0.57 4.56 -4.86
CA ALA A 80 0.18 4.05 -3.71
C ALA A 80 0.73 2.64 -3.94
N LEU A 81 0.02 1.82 -4.71
CA LEU A 81 0.44 0.47 -5.08
C LEU A 81 1.28 0.42 -6.37
N PHE A 82 1.60 1.55 -7.01
CA PHE A 82 2.33 1.59 -8.27
C PHE A 82 1.70 0.71 -9.37
N ASP A 83 0.37 0.77 -9.44
CA ASP A 83 -0.44 0.00 -10.38
C ASP A 83 -0.25 0.49 -11.82
N ASP A 84 -0.25 1.81 -12.01
CA ASP A 84 -0.01 2.44 -13.29
C ASP A 84 1.40 2.14 -13.82
N LYS A 85 1.47 1.76 -15.10
CA LYS A 85 2.70 1.31 -15.72
C LYS A 85 3.71 2.44 -15.88
N ASP A 86 3.28 3.59 -16.38
CA ASP A 86 4.18 4.69 -16.68
C ASP A 86 4.74 5.30 -15.38
N HIS A 87 3.89 5.41 -14.36
CA HIS A 87 4.30 5.83 -13.03
C HIS A 87 5.32 4.85 -12.42
N ARG A 88 5.03 3.54 -12.45
CA ARG A 88 5.96 2.51 -11.97
C ARG A 88 7.30 2.54 -12.71
N ASP A 89 7.27 2.63 -14.03
CA ASP A 89 8.47 2.62 -14.87
C ASP A 89 9.34 3.87 -14.60
N ALA A 90 8.73 5.02 -14.30
CA ALA A 90 9.45 6.23 -13.88
C ALA A 90 10.19 6.03 -12.56
N ILE A 91 9.57 5.37 -11.57
CA ILE A 91 10.21 5.03 -10.30
C ILE A 91 11.36 4.03 -10.53
N ALA A 92 11.09 2.94 -11.26
CA ALA A 92 12.08 1.89 -11.52
C ALA A 92 13.32 2.44 -12.24
N LYS A 93 13.13 3.31 -13.23
CA LYS A 93 14.22 4.00 -13.93
C LYS A 93 15.06 4.86 -12.99
N GLN A 94 14.42 5.53 -12.04
CA GLN A 94 15.13 6.35 -11.06
C GLN A 94 15.91 5.48 -10.06
N LEU A 95 15.31 4.39 -9.57
CA LEU A 95 15.99 3.40 -8.71
C LEU A 95 17.24 2.82 -9.38
N GLN A 96 17.16 2.50 -10.68
CA GLN A 96 18.29 1.97 -11.45
C GLN A 96 19.45 2.97 -11.57
N LYS A 97 19.15 4.26 -11.73
CA LYS A 97 20.17 5.32 -11.83
C LYS A 97 20.91 5.55 -10.51
N LEU A 98 20.19 5.49 -9.40
CA LEU A 98 20.71 5.89 -8.08
C LEU A 98 21.57 4.82 -7.40
N LYS A 99 21.51 3.56 -7.85
CA LYS A 99 22.26 2.44 -7.25
C LYS A 99 22.12 2.35 -5.73
N ILE A 100 20.90 2.52 -5.24
CA ILE A 100 20.56 2.48 -3.80
C ILE A 100 20.89 1.10 -3.21
N SER A 101 21.54 1.04 -2.05
CA SER A 101 21.83 -0.23 -1.37
C SER A 101 20.73 -0.64 -0.38
N LYS A 102 20.11 0.33 0.31
CA LYS A 102 19.05 0.08 1.29
C LYS A 102 17.86 1.01 1.12
N ILE A 103 16.66 0.44 1.04
CA ILE A 103 15.41 1.17 0.82
C ILE A 103 14.35 0.80 1.85
N LEU A 104 13.56 1.80 2.26
CA LEU A 104 12.40 1.63 3.13
C LEU A 104 11.11 1.69 2.32
N ILE A 105 10.23 0.71 2.46
CA ILE A 105 8.87 0.74 1.93
C ILE A 105 7.88 0.97 3.08
N LEU A 106 6.99 1.95 2.94
CA LEU A 106 5.89 2.15 3.87
C LEU A 106 4.63 1.50 3.32
N GLY A 107 3.84 0.86 4.19
CA GLY A 107 2.57 0.27 3.79
C GLY A 107 1.64 -0.01 4.97
N THR A 108 0.39 -0.32 4.67
CA THR A 108 -0.65 -0.59 5.67
C THR A 108 -0.68 -2.06 6.11
N SER A 109 -0.21 -2.97 5.27
CA SER A 109 -0.10 -4.41 5.55
C SER A 109 1.14 -5.01 4.90
N ASP A 110 1.51 -6.23 5.30
CA ASP A 110 2.60 -6.99 4.67
C ASP A 110 2.29 -7.26 3.20
N LYS A 111 1.02 -7.58 2.92
CA LYS A 111 0.50 -7.76 1.57
C LYS A 111 0.79 -6.52 0.71
N MET A 112 0.51 -5.32 1.24
CA MET A 112 0.77 -4.07 0.53
C MET A 112 2.26 -3.86 0.23
N VAL A 113 3.14 -3.99 1.23
CA VAL A 113 4.58 -3.73 1.01
C VAL A 113 5.22 -4.76 0.09
N ASN A 114 4.79 -6.02 0.16
CA ASN A 114 5.26 -7.08 -0.75
C ASN A 114 4.78 -6.84 -2.19
N LYS A 115 3.53 -6.38 -2.36
CA LYS A 115 2.97 -6.01 -3.67
C LYS A 115 3.73 -4.81 -4.27
N ILE A 116 4.02 -3.79 -3.47
CA ILE A 116 4.84 -2.64 -3.89
C ILE A 116 6.24 -3.09 -4.31
N ALA A 117 6.93 -3.89 -3.49
CA ALA A 117 8.26 -4.41 -3.80
C ALA A 117 8.27 -5.17 -5.12
N THR A 118 7.32 -6.10 -5.30
CA THR A 118 7.17 -6.89 -6.52
C THR A 118 6.95 -6.01 -7.75
N ARG A 119 6.03 -5.03 -7.65
CA ARG A 119 5.73 -4.12 -8.76
C ARG A 119 6.94 -3.26 -9.11
N LEU A 120 7.66 -2.74 -8.14
CA LEU A 120 8.90 -1.98 -8.37
C LEU A 120 10.10 -2.85 -8.74
N GLN A 121 9.91 -4.17 -8.88
CA GLN A 121 10.96 -5.16 -9.17
C GLN A 121 12.09 -5.16 -8.14
N LEU A 122 11.75 -4.81 -6.90
CA LEU A 122 12.64 -4.87 -5.75
C LEU A 122 12.55 -6.24 -5.09
N PRO A 123 13.61 -6.69 -4.37
CA PRO A 123 13.53 -7.85 -3.50
C PRO A 123 12.41 -7.68 -2.47
N LEU A 124 11.83 -8.79 -2.01
CA LEU A 124 10.87 -8.72 -0.91
C LEU A 124 11.56 -8.15 0.35
N PRO A 125 10.82 -7.43 1.22
CA PRO A 125 11.36 -6.90 2.47
C PRO A 125 12.04 -7.99 3.29
N THR A 126 13.34 -7.83 3.57
CA THR A 126 14.11 -8.73 4.43
C THR A 126 13.89 -8.43 5.91
N LYS A 127 13.35 -7.25 6.22
CA LYS A 127 12.98 -6.84 7.57
C LYS A 127 11.69 -6.04 7.56
N ILE A 128 10.69 -6.51 8.29
CA ILE A 128 9.42 -5.81 8.51
C ILE A 128 9.41 -5.29 9.94
N ILE A 129 9.17 -3.99 10.10
CA ILE A 129 9.09 -3.30 11.39
C ILE A 129 7.63 -2.87 11.56
N ARG A 130 7.01 -3.22 12.67
CA ARG A 130 5.65 -2.79 12.98
C ARG A 130 5.67 -1.40 13.61
N ILE A 131 4.64 -0.59 13.38
CA ILE A 131 4.55 0.74 13.99
C ILE A 131 4.43 0.62 15.51
N GLU A 132 3.76 -0.43 15.96
CA GLU A 132 3.57 -0.83 17.35
C GLU A 132 4.90 -1.15 18.06
N ASP A 133 5.93 -1.56 17.31
CA ASP A 133 7.27 -1.82 17.88
C ASP A 133 8.06 -0.52 18.18
N ILE A 134 7.60 0.62 17.64
CA ILE A 134 8.36 1.89 17.63
C ILE A 134 7.52 3.11 18.05
N ALA A 135 6.27 2.90 18.45
CA ALA A 135 5.34 3.92 18.89
C ALA A 135 4.52 3.41 20.06
N THR A 136 4.22 4.27 21.02
CA THR A 136 3.29 3.91 22.09
C THR A 136 1.85 3.93 21.58
N GLN A 137 0.95 3.24 22.29
CA GLN A 137 -0.48 3.25 21.99
C GLN A 137 -1.04 4.68 21.96
N ASP A 138 -0.69 5.51 22.94
CA ASP A 138 -1.12 6.92 23.00
C ASP A 138 -0.64 7.73 21.78
N GLU A 139 0.60 7.50 21.31
CA GLU A 139 1.13 8.16 20.13
C GLU A 139 0.40 7.72 18.85
N ILE A 140 0.04 6.44 18.76
CA ILE A 140 -0.74 5.88 17.66
C ILE A 140 -2.15 6.46 17.65
N GLU A 141 -2.82 6.48 18.79
CA GLU A 141 -4.18 7.01 18.94
C GLU A 141 -4.24 8.51 18.65
N TYR A 142 -3.24 9.27 19.12
CA TYR A 142 -3.11 10.68 18.78
C TYR A 142 -2.99 10.89 17.26
N ALA A 143 -2.15 10.10 16.59
CA ALA A 143 -1.95 10.19 15.15
C ALA A 143 -3.24 9.82 14.38
N ILE A 144 -3.95 8.77 14.79
CA ILE A 144 -5.24 8.35 14.23
C ILE A 144 -6.29 9.46 14.42
N ARG A 145 -6.38 10.03 15.62
CA ARG A 145 -7.33 11.11 15.94
C ARG A 145 -7.05 12.35 15.12
N SER A 146 -5.79 12.79 15.02
CA SER A 146 -5.40 13.94 14.19
C SER A 146 -5.77 13.73 12.72
N ARG A 147 -5.55 12.52 12.19
CA ARG A 147 -5.97 12.18 10.82
C ARG A 147 -7.49 12.22 10.66
N ARG A 148 -8.23 11.54 11.54
CA ARG A 148 -9.69 11.39 11.42
C ARG A 148 -10.45 12.69 11.65
N VAL A 149 -10.04 13.47 12.65
CA VAL A 149 -10.73 14.69 13.07
C VAL A 149 -10.28 15.88 12.24
N GLU A 150 -8.98 16.00 11.96
CA GLU A 150 -8.43 17.22 11.35
C GLU A 150 -8.10 17.06 9.85
N GLY A 151 -8.22 15.84 9.32
CA GLY A 151 -7.89 15.50 7.93
C GLY A 151 -6.40 15.62 7.63
N LYS A 152 -5.54 15.60 8.65
CA LYS A 152 -4.09 15.85 8.52
C LYS A 152 -3.34 14.58 8.15
N HIS A 153 -2.57 14.65 7.07
CA HIS A 153 -1.75 13.54 6.57
C HIS A 153 -0.30 13.99 6.43
N VAL A 154 0.66 13.11 6.69
CA VAL A 154 2.09 13.44 6.62
C VAL A 154 2.69 12.95 5.29
N ILE A 155 3.56 13.76 4.68
CA ILE A 155 4.52 13.34 3.64
C ILE A 155 5.93 13.48 4.25
N PRO A 156 6.81 12.47 4.15
CA PRO A 156 8.11 12.47 4.80
C PRO A 156 9.16 13.34 4.06
N VAL A 157 8.77 14.53 3.59
CA VAL A 157 9.65 15.57 3.03
C VAL A 157 9.35 16.94 3.65
N PRO A 158 10.29 17.90 3.64
CA PRO A 158 10.11 19.24 4.19
C PRO A 158 9.01 20.05 3.48
N ALA A 159 8.48 21.07 4.17
CA ALA A 159 7.37 21.88 3.67
C ALA A 159 7.65 22.58 2.34
N ILE A 160 8.89 23.02 2.13
CA ILE A 160 9.33 23.69 0.90
C ILE A 160 9.14 22.76 -0.32
N GLU A 161 9.53 21.50 -0.17
CA GLU A 161 9.41 20.50 -1.24
C GLU A 161 7.94 20.24 -1.60
N VAL A 162 7.07 20.15 -0.59
CA VAL A 162 5.63 19.92 -0.83
C VAL A 162 4.95 21.17 -1.38
N ARG A 163 5.26 22.38 -0.91
CA ARG A 163 4.70 23.62 -1.47
C ARG A 163 5.06 23.80 -2.95
N ARG A 164 6.27 23.40 -3.34
CA ARG A 164 6.73 23.46 -4.74
C ARG A 164 5.98 22.49 -5.65
N ASN A 165 5.79 21.24 -5.20
CA ASN A 165 5.23 20.18 -6.03
C ASN A 165 3.70 20.04 -5.91
N TYR A 166 3.12 20.40 -4.75
CA TYR A 166 1.71 20.18 -4.40
C TYR A 166 1.11 21.32 -3.55
N PRO A 167 1.13 22.58 -4.02
CA PRO A 167 0.63 23.72 -3.25
C PRO A 167 -0.84 23.56 -2.81
N GLN A 168 -1.67 22.88 -3.61
CA GLN A 168 -3.11 22.72 -3.39
C GLN A 168 -3.51 21.82 -2.19
N ILE A 169 -2.64 20.90 -1.79
CA ILE A 169 -2.88 20.00 -0.64
C ILE A 169 -2.07 20.40 0.61
N PHE A 170 -1.10 21.31 0.48
CA PHE A 170 -0.26 21.71 1.59
C PHE A 170 -1.07 22.37 2.72
N TYR A 171 -0.83 21.97 3.96
CA TYR A 171 -1.50 22.51 5.14
C TYR A 171 -0.51 23.17 6.11
N ASN A 172 0.49 22.42 6.61
CA ASN A 172 1.46 22.96 7.57
C ASN A 172 2.78 22.16 7.57
N ALA A 173 3.78 22.61 8.30
CA ALA A 173 4.99 21.87 8.65
C ALA A 173 4.90 21.33 10.09
N VAL A 174 5.46 20.15 10.34
CA VAL A 174 5.65 19.61 11.69
C VAL A 174 7.13 19.30 11.90
N LYS A 175 7.68 19.78 13.01
CA LYS A 175 9.07 19.52 13.42
C LYS A 175 9.11 18.41 14.44
N VAL A 176 10.04 17.50 14.26
CA VAL A 176 10.24 16.36 15.15
C VAL A 176 11.60 16.45 15.79
N LEU A 177 11.61 16.62 17.11
CA LEU A 177 12.80 16.62 17.95
C LEU A 177 12.91 15.27 18.62
N PHE A 178 13.92 14.47 18.26
CA PHE A 178 14.28 13.29 19.05
C PHE A 178 15.43 13.63 19.98
N LYS A 179 15.15 13.67 21.28
CA LYS A 179 16.20 13.68 22.31
C LYS A 179 16.77 12.26 22.40
N ARG A 180 18.06 12.09 22.08
CA ARG A 180 18.78 10.85 22.43
C ARG A 180 18.69 10.68 23.95
N LYS A 181 18.30 9.48 24.43
CA LYS A 181 18.54 9.13 25.84
C LYS A 181 20.05 9.25 26.10
N LYS A 182 20.41 10.04 27.11
CA LYS A 182 21.79 10.39 27.48
C LYS A 182 22.62 9.13 27.69
N THR A 183 23.63 8.89 26.87
CA THR A 183 24.83 8.13 27.27
C THR A 183 25.82 9.15 27.86
N PRO A 184 26.34 8.96 29.09
CA PRO A 184 26.93 10.04 29.87
C PRO A 184 28.40 10.35 29.55
N ILE A 185 28.88 10.18 28.31
CA ILE A 185 30.33 10.33 28.01
C ILE A 185 30.66 11.29 26.86
N ILE A 186 29.72 11.81 26.07
CA ILE A 186 30.08 12.73 24.97
C ILE A 186 29.21 13.99 24.98
N SER A 187 29.84 15.10 25.39
CA SER A 187 29.33 16.46 25.30
C SER A 187 29.10 16.84 23.84
N GLY A 188 27.83 16.98 23.45
CA GLY A 188 27.44 17.43 22.12
C GLY A 188 25.92 17.43 21.98
N ASN A 189 25.32 18.63 22.02
CA ASN A 189 23.89 18.87 21.74
C ASN A 189 23.54 18.54 20.28
N ASN A 190 23.46 17.25 19.94
CA ASN A 190 23.05 16.77 18.62
C ASN A 190 21.55 16.47 18.55
N THR A 191 20.71 17.42 18.99
CA THR A 191 19.26 17.38 18.69
C THR A 191 19.05 17.69 17.21
N LYS A 192 19.06 16.66 16.37
CA LYS A 192 18.64 16.80 14.97
C LYS A 192 17.13 17.06 14.92
N VAL A 193 16.75 18.18 14.31
CA VAL A 193 15.35 18.55 14.06
C VAL A 193 14.98 18.11 12.65
N TYR A 194 13.95 17.27 12.54
CA TYR A 194 13.43 16.85 11.24
C TYR A 194 12.13 17.57 10.94
N GLU A 195 12.10 18.34 9.86
CA GLU A 195 10.89 18.94 9.34
C GLU A 195 10.18 17.99 8.37
N LYS A 196 8.85 17.96 8.47
CA LYS A 196 7.94 17.10 7.71
C LYS A 196 6.73 17.92 7.30
N SER A 197 6.11 17.54 6.19
CA SER A 197 4.94 18.26 5.66
C SER A 197 3.65 17.60 6.09
N VAL A 198 2.68 18.42 6.49
CA VAL A 198 1.30 18.04 6.71
C VAL A 198 0.45 18.55 5.55
N VAL A 199 -0.37 17.67 5.00
CA VAL A 199 -1.26 17.92 3.87
C VAL A 199 -2.69 17.48 4.19
N ARG A 200 -3.65 18.02 3.45
CA ARG A 200 -5.03 17.54 3.39
C ARG A 200 -5.28 16.93 2.02
N PRO A 201 -5.45 15.60 1.89
CA PRO A 201 -5.59 14.97 0.58
C PRO A 201 -6.80 15.47 -0.21
N GLU A 202 -6.72 15.54 -1.53
CA GLU A 202 -7.85 16.00 -2.36
C GLU A 202 -9.07 15.07 -2.24
N PHE A 203 -8.87 13.75 -2.27
CA PHE A 203 -9.92 12.74 -2.07
C PHE A 203 -10.62 12.80 -0.69
N SER A 204 -10.05 13.54 0.27
CA SER A 204 -10.65 13.73 1.61
C SER A 204 -11.59 14.94 1.68
N LYS A 205 -11.50 15.88 0.72
CA LYS A 205 -12.20 17.18 0.77
C LYS A 205 -13.62 17.14 0.21
N LYS A 206 -13.97 16.15 -0.62
CA LYS A 206 -15.30 15.94 -1.20
C LYS A 206 -15.70 14.48 -0.96
N GLY A 207 -17.00 14.22 -0.79
CA GLY A 207 -17.55 12.89 -0.54
C GLY A 207 -16.85 11.82 -1.38
N ARG A 208 -16.41 10.75 -0.73
CA ARG A 208 -15.47 9.77 -1.29
C ARG A 208 -16.00 9.24 -2.62
N ILE A 209 -15.34 9.59 -3.72
CA ILE A 209 -15.60 8.94 -5.01
C ILE A 209 -14.84 7.62 -4.96
N GLU A 210 -15.52 6.57 -4.48
CA GLU A 210 -15.06 5.18 -4.44
C GLU A 210 -15.62 4.42 -5.68
N ILE A 211 -15.07 3.24 -6.01
CA ILE A 211 -15.79 2.31 -6.88
C ILE A 211 -17.17 2.07 -6.26
N SER A 212 -18.23 2.15 -7.07
CA SER A 212 -19.56 1.87 -6.54
C SER A 212 -19.62 0.43 -6.06
N GLU A 213 -20.27 0.21 -4.92
CA GLU A 213 -20.51 -1.13 -4.40
C GLU A 213 -21.17 -2.02 -5.46
N ALA A 214 -22.04 -1.44 -6.29
CA ALA A 214 -22.66 -2.09 -7.42
C ALA A 214 -21.64 -2.61 -8.46
N ALA A 215 -20.64 -1.80 -8.85
CA ALA A 215 -19.64 -2.24 -9.83
C ALA A 215 -18.80 -3.40 -9.29
N LEU A 216 -18.34 -3.31 -8.03
CA LEU A 216 -17.58 -4.39 -7.40
C LEU A 216 -18.44 -5.66 -7.23
N SER A 217 -19.74 -5.50 -6.95
CA SER A 217 -20.71 -6.60 -6.90
C SER A 217 -20.83 -7.34 -8.22
N GLN A 218 -20.93 -6.61 -9.33
CA GLN A 218 -21.01 -7.19 -10.67
C GLN A 218 -19.73 -7.95 -11.02
N MET A 219 -18.57 -7.40 -10.68
CA MET A 219 -17.29 -8.07 -10.91
C MET A 219 -17.17 -9.38 -10.11
N VAL A 220 -17.53 -9.36 -8.83
CA VAL A 220 -17.51 -10.58 -7.98
C VAL A 220 -18.50 -11.61 -8.51
N MET A 221 -19.71 -11.18 -8.88
CA MET A 221 -20.72 -12.08 -9.47
C MET A 221 -20.20 -12.74 -10.74
N HIS A 222 -19.55 -11.99 -11.62
CA HIS A 222 -18.94 -12.51 -12.83
C HIS A 222 -17.82 -13.51 -12.51
N CYS A 223 -16.91 -13.17 -11.58
CA CYS A 223 -15.83 -14.07 -11.18
C CYS A 223 -16.35 -15.40 -10.59
N VAL A 224 -17.41 -15.34 -9.78
CA VAL A 224 -18.02 -16.56 -9.20
C VAL A 224 -18.63 -17.43 -10.29
N HIS A 225 -19.38 -16.83 -11.21
CA HIS A 225 -20.04 -17.54 -12.30
C HIS A 225 -19.04 -18.14 -13.30
N GLU A 226 -17.98 -17.42 -13.63
CA GLU A 226 -16.90 -17.90 -14.50
C GLU A 226 -16.10 -19.03 -13.86
N PHE A 227 -15.88 -18.95 -12.54
CA PHE A 227 -15.17 -20.00 -11.80
C PHE A 227 -15.99 -21.29 -11.72
N ASP A 228 -17.29 -21.18 -11.48
CA ASP A 228 -18.23 -22.31 -11.45
C ASP A 228 -19.67 -21.84 -11.67
N GLU A 229 -20.24 -22.21 -12.82
CA GLU A 229 -21.59 -21.81 -13.22
C GLU A 229 -22.71 -22.35 -12.32
N GLU A 230 -22.46 -23.45 -11.60
CA GLU A 230 -23.42 -24.07 -10.69
C GLU A 230 -23.45 -23.36 -9.31
N VAL A 231 -22.44 -22.55 -9.00
CA VAL A 231 -22.36 -21.78 -7.76
C VAL A 231 -23.15 -20.49 -7.89
N ARG A 232 -24.03 -20.24 -6.92
CA ARG A 232 -24.87 -19.03 -6.92
C ARG A 232 -24.44 -18.08 -5.82
N LEU A 233 -24.12 -16.84 -6.20
CA LEU A 233 -23.93 -15.75 -5.26
C LEU A 233 -25.29 -15.31 -4.71
N LYS A 234 -25.50 -15.50 -3.41
CA LYS A 234 -26.75 -15.14 -2.70
C LYS A 234 -26.69 -13.73 -2.14
N LYS A 235 -25.58 -13.40 -1.49
CA LYS A 235 -25.37 -12.10 -0.85
C LYS A 235 -23.90 -11.74 -0.92
N MET A 236 -23.62 -10.45 -0.99
CA MET A 236 -22.29 -9.93 -0.79
C MET A 236 -22.37 -8.70 0.12
N SER A 237 -21.35 -8.53 0.96
CA SER A 237 -21.10 -7.31 1.72
C SER A 237 -19.69 -6.84 1.43
N ILE A 238 -19.56 -5.57 1.06
CA ILE A 238 -18.27 -4.92 0.83
C ILE A 238 -17.99 -4.01 2.00
N LYS A 239 -16.82 -4.17 2.61
CA LYS A 239 -16.26 -3.22 3.56
C LYS A 239 -15.00 -2.63 2.97
N THR A 240 -14.87 -1.32 3.04
CA THR A 240 -13.67 -0.61 2.57
C THR A 240 -13.04 0.13 3.73
N ASP A 241 -11.74 -0.05 3.89
CA ASP A 241 -10.93 0.76 4.77
C ASP A 241 -9.61 1.14 4.08
N GLU A 242 -8.70 1.77 4.82
CA GLU A 242 -7.42 2.24 4.27
C GLU A 242 -6.42 1.10 3.99
N ARG A 243 -6.70 -0.14 4.43
CA ARG A 243 -5.95 -1.34 4.05
C ARG A 243 -6.41 -1.90 2.71
N GLY A 244 -7.66 -1.64 2.32
CA GLY A 244 -8.23 -2.05 1.04
C GLY A 244 -9.68 -2.50 1.20
N TYR A 245 -10.10 -3.38 0.29
CA TYR A 245 -11.45 -3.93 0.28
C TYR A 245 -11.48 -5.29 0.98
N ARG A 246 -12.50 -5.50 1.81
CA ARG A 246 -12.85 -6.78 2.41
C ARG A 246 -14.21 -7.22 1.90
N LEU A 247 -14.25 -8.40 1.30
CA LEU A 247 -15.44 -8.97 0.68
C LEU A 247 -15.96 -10.10 1.54
N ILE A 248 -17.23 -10.05 1.93
CA ILE A 248 -17.93 -11.17 2.55
C ILE A 248 -18.95 -11.67 1.54
N ILE A 249 -18.76 -12.90 1.05
CA ILE A 249 -19.55 -13.48 -0.03
C ILE A 249 -20.32 -14.68 0.53
N THR A 250 -21.63 -14.69 0.36
CA THR A 250 -22.50 -15.80 0.72
C THR A 250 -22.89 -16.55 -0.53
N LEU A 251 -22.61 -17.86 -0.57
CA LEU A 251 -22.80 -18.72 -1.74
C LEU A 251 -23.75 -19.89 -1.44
N ASP A 252 -24.49 -20.29 -2.46
CA ASP A 252 -25.11 -21.61 -2.55
C ASP A 252 -24.26 -22.51 -3.45
N LEU A 253 -23.99 -23.73 -3.02
CA LEU A 253 -23.11 -24.67 -3.71
C LEU A 253 -23.89 -25.89 -4.24
N PRO A 254 -23.44 -26.53 -5.33
CA PRO A 254 -24.03 -27.78 -5.79
C PRO A 254 -23.62 -28.97 -4.92
N PHE A 255 -24.53 -29.92 -4.73
CA PHE A 255 -24.33 -31.15 -3.98
C PHE A 255 -23.24 -32.01 -4.61
N GLY A 256 -22.36 -32.59 -3.78
CA GLY A 256 -21.19 -33.35 -4.27
C GLY A 256 -19.96 -32.49 -4.54
N SER A 257 -20.01 -31.17 -4.32
CA SER A 257 -18.81 -30.32 -4.38
C SER A 257 -17.79 -30.71 -3.32
N GLN A 258 -16.56 -31.03 -3.74
CA GLN A 258 -15.43 -31.09 -2.82
C GLN A 258 -15.12 -29.67 -2.32
N LEU A 259 -15.51 -29.38 -1.08
CA LEU A 259 -15.40 -28.03 -0.50
C LEU A 259 -13.94 -27.62 -0.24
N THR A 260 -13.16 -28.56 0.26
CA THR A 260 -11.75 -28.35 0.59
C THR A 260 -10.95 -28.08 -0.69
N GLY A 261 -10.28 -26.93 -0.76
CA GLY A 261 -9.52 -26.50 -1.94
C GLY A 261 -10.32 -25.68 -2.95
N LYS A 262 -11.59 -26.03 -3.23
CA LYS A 262 -12.45 -25.28 -4.16
C LYS A 262 -12.74 -23.87 -3.66
N ILE A 263 -13.11 -23.72 -2.39
CA ILE A 263 -13.34 -22.41 -1.77
C ILE A 263 -12.08 -21.55 -1.80
N HIS A 264 -10.93 -22.14 -1.47
CA HIS A 264 -9.66 -21.41 -1.47
C HIS A 264 -9.26 -20.94 -2.88
N SER A 265 -9.43 -21.81 -3.87
CA SER A 265 -9.16 -21.49 -5.27
C SER A 265 -10.09 -20.39 -5.78
N MET A 266 -11.36 -20.42 -5.39
CA MET A 266 -12.33 -19.38 -5.72
C MET A 266 -12.01 -18.05 -5.04
N GLN A 267 -11.64 -18.05 -3.76
CA GLN A 267 -11.16 -16.84 -3.06
C GLN A 267 -9.99 -16.23 -3.81
N LYS A 268 -8.99 -17.04 -4.16
CA LYS A 268 -7.82 -16.61 -4.92
C LYS A 268 -8.21 -16.06 -6.29
N TYR A 269 -9.11 -16.75 -7.00
CA TYR A 269 -9.59 -16.32 -8.32
C TYR A 269 -10.26 -14.94 -8.28
N ILE A 270 -11.14 -14.72 -7.30
CA ILE A 270 -11.83 -13.44 -7.10
C ILE A 270 -10.82 -12.33 -6.77
N ILE A 271 -9.87 -12.60 -5.87
CA ILE A 271 -8.82 -11.64 -5.49
C ILE A 271 -8.00 -11.26 -6.73
N ASP A 272 -7.44 -12.26 -7.42
CA ASP A 272 -6.50 -12.03 -8.51
C ASP A 272 -7.16 -11.26 -9.67
N ASN A 273 -8.40 -11.63 -10.05
CA ASN A 273 -9.13 -10.93 -11.12
C ASN A 273 -9.48 -9.49 -10.74
N ILE A 274 -10.05 -9.27 -9.54
CA ILE A 274 -10.45 -7.93 -9.15
C ILE A 274 -9.22 -7.02 -9.04
N GLU A 275 -8.15 -7.48 -8.39
CA GLU A 275 -6.92 -6.71 -8.27
C GLU A 275 -6.28 -6.43 -9.64
N GLN A 276 -6.34 -7.37 -10.58
CA GLN A 276 -5.81 -7.20 -11.94
C GLN A 276 -6.58 -6.17 -12.75
N TYR A 277 -7.91 -6.20 -12.73
CA TYR A 277 -8.73 -5.32 -13.57
C TYR A 277 -8.91 -3.92 -12.99
N THR A 278 -8.93 -3.80 -11.66
CA THR A 278 -9.20 -2.51 -11.00
C THR A 278 -7.95 -1.84 -10.43
N GLY A 279 -6.86 -2.60 -10.25
CA GLY A 279 -5.66 -2.14 -9.57
C GLY A 279 -5.80 -1.96 -8.06
N ILE A 280 -6.92 -2.39 -7.46
CA ILE A 280 -7.15 -2.29 -6.00
C ILE A 280 -6.37 -3.36 -5.23
N LEU A 281 -6.40 -3.24 -3.90
CA LEU A 281 -5.97 -4.28 -2.97
C LEU A 281 -7.22 -4.88 -2.31
N ILE A 282 -7.41 -6.19 -2.48
CA ILE A 282 -8.41 -6.96 -1.73
C ILE A 282 -7.71 -7.51 -0.50
N GLU A 283 -7.93 -6.93 0.67
CA GLU A 283 -7.28 -7.40 1.90
C GLU A 283 -7.77 -8.81 2.26
N GLU A 284 -9.07 -9.06 2.10
CA GLU A 284 -9.69 -10.33 2.48
C GLU A 284 -10.91 -10.65 1.62
N VAL A 285 -11.11 -11.94 1.31
CA VAL A 285 -12.36 -12.49 0.80
C VAL A 285 -12.81 -13.62 1.73
N SER A 286 -13.88 -13.41 2.47
CA SER A 286 -14.48 -14.43 3.35
C SER A 286 -15.68 -15.05 2.62
N ILE A 287 -15.67 -16.37 2.44
CA ILE A 287 -16.78 -17.10 1.80
C ILE A 287 -17.60 -17.83 2.87
N ILE A 288 -18.91 -17.58 2.88
CA ILE A 288 -19.90 -18.21 3.75
C ILE A 288 -20.79 -19.11 2.89
N ILE A 289 -20.94 -20.37 3.26
CA ILE A 289 -21.83 -21.31 2.58
C ILE A 289 -23.21 -21.21 3.23
N ASP A 290 -24.24 -20.83 2.47
CA ASP A 290 -25.62 -20.78 2.96
C ASP A 290 -26.30 -22.14 2.83
N LYS A 291 -26.31 -22.70 1.61
CA LYS A 291 -26.95 -23.99 1.32
C LYS A 291 -26.17 -24.82 0.31
N ILE A 292 -26.35 -26.13 0.41
CA ILE A 292 -25.93 -27.10 -0.60
C ILE A 292 -27.18 -27.57 -1.33
N ARG A 293 -27.24 -27.38 -2.66
CA ARG A 293 -28.39 -27.65 -3.51
C ARG A 293 -28.13 -28.86 -4.41
N ARG A 294 -29.10 -29.75 -4.58
CA ARG A 294 -29.05 -30.72 -5.67
C ARG A 294 -29.26 -29.97 -6.99
N THR A 295 -28.29 -30.05 -7.90
CA THR A 295 -28.46 -29.52 -9.26
C THR A 295 -29.52 -30.36 -9.96
N LYS A 296 -30.51 -29.69 -10.56
CA LYS A 296 -31.42 -30.35 -11.50
C LYS A 296 -30.59 -30.63 -12.75
N LYS A 297 -30.18 -31.89 -12.96
CA LYS A 297 -29.73 -32.33 -14.28
C LYS A 297 -30.89 -32.07 -15.25
N SER A 298 -30.67 -31.19 -16.23
CA SER A 298 -31.48 -31.13 -17.45
C SER A 298 -31.15 -32.34 -18.31
#